data_AF-A0A8T5YQ34-F1
#
_entry.id   AF-A0A8T5YQ34-F1
#
_cell.length_a   1.000
_cell.length_b   1.000
_cell.length_c   1.000
_cell.angle_alpha   90.00
_cell.angle_beta   90.00
_cell.angle_gamma   90.00
#
_symmetry.space_group_name_H-M   'P 1'
#
loop_
_entity.id
_entity.type
_entity.pdbx_description
1 polymer ?
#
loop_
_entity_poly.entity_id
_entity_poly.type
_entity_poly.pdbx_seq_one_letter_code
_entity_poly.pdbx_strand_id
1 'polypeptide(L)' 'MVRCVLKIYIAGPMTGYPDYNRTAFFSKAKELMEEGHIVLNPALLPAGLCQSEYMDICLAMVRSADAIYLLKGWD' A
#
# COMPACT_ATOMS: atom_id res chain seq x y z
N MET A 1 -17.05 -10.99 -19.28
CA MET A 1 -17.03 -9.94 -18.24
C MET A 1 -15.72 -9.19 -18.37
N VAL A 2 -15.76 -7.88 -18.54
CA VAL A 2 -14.55 -7.04 -18.51
C VAL A 2 -14.09 -7.02 -17.05
N ARG A 3 -12.89 -7.54 -16.73
CA ARG A 3 -12.30 -7.32 -15.40
C ARG A 3 -11.89 -5.85 -15.32
N CYS A 4 -12.44 -5.12 -14.36
CA CYS A 4 -12.04 -3.74 -14.11
C CYS A 4 -10.67 -3.76 -13.41
N VAL A 5 -9.64 -3.24 -14.06
CA VAL A 5 -8.31 -3.10 -13.46
C VAL A 5 -8.27 -1.77 -12.69
N LEU A 6 -7.96 -1.83 -11.40
CA LEU A 6 -7.84 -0.66 -10.53
C LEU A 6 -6.38 -0.47 -10.09
N LYS A 7 -5.99 0.78 -9.85
CA LYS A 7 -4.82 1.14 -9.06
C LYS A 7 -5.23 1.22 -7.59
N ILE A 8 -4.72 0.32 -6.76
CA ILE A 8 -5.13 0.22 -5.35
C ILE A 8 -3.95 0.61 -4.47
N TYR A 9 -4.13 1.63 -3.64
CA TYR A 9 -3.18 1.97 -2.59
C TYR A 9 -3.47 1.14 -1.34
N ILE A 10 -2.47 0.39 -0.86
CA ILE A 10 -2.58 -0.33 0.41
C ILE A 10 -2.15 0.61 1.51
N ALA A 11 -2.98 0.70 2.53
CA ALA A 11 -2.77 1.58 3.64
C ALA A 11 -2.94 0.77 4.95
N GLY A 12 -2.14 1.10 5.97
CA GLY A 12 -2.12 0.39 7.23
C GLY A 12 -1.08 0.94 8.20
N PRO A 13 -1.14 0.57 9.48
CA PRO A 13 -0.12 0.95 10.44
C PRO A 13 1.21 0.26 10.12
N MET A 14 2.30 1.00 10.27
CA MET A 14 3.68 0.53 10.07
C MET A 14 4.54 0.73 11.32
N THR A 15 4.64 1.97 11.81
CA THR A 15 5.44 2.31 13.00
C THR A 15 4.93 1.56 14.23
N GLY A 16 5.85 0.93 14.97
CA GLY A 16 5.53 0.16 16.17
C GLY A 16 5.18 -1.32 15.90
N TYR A 17 5.09 -1.74 14.64
CA TYR A 17 4.87 -3.14 14.27
C TYR A 17 6.20 -3.84 13.95
N PRO A 18 6.31 -5.16 14.20
CA PRO A 18 7.44 -5.96 13.73
C PRO A 18 7.65 -5.79 12.22
N ASP A 19 8.88 -5.55 11.82
CA ASP A 19 9.28 -5.32 10.41
C ASP A 19 8.40 -4.27 9.69
N TYR A 20 7.93 -3.26 10.42
CA TYR A 20 7.04 -2.21 9.89
C TYR A 20 5.78 -2.76 9.22
N ASN A 21 5.28 -3.91 9.69
CA ASN A 21 4.11 -4.59 9.14
C ASN A 21 4.27 -5.03 7.66
N ARG A 22 5.51 -5.08 7.13
CA ARG A 22 5.81 -5.39 5.72
C ARG A 22 5.14 -6.67 5.25
N THR A 23 5.11 -7.71 6.07
CA THR A 23 4.44 -8.99 5.76
C THR A 23 2.97 -8.80 5.36
N ALA A 24 2.19 -7.99 6.08
CA ALA A 24 0.78 -7.77 5.77
C ALA A 24 0.61 -6.98 4.46
N PHE A 25 1.43 -5.94 4.27
CA PHE A 25 1.44 -5.15 3.03
C PHE A 25 1.78 -6.02 1.81
N PHE A 26 2.83 -6.85 1.89
CA PHE A 26 3.23 -7.70 0.78
C PHE A 26 2.25 -8.85 0.50
N SER A 27 1.67 -9.46 1.53
CA SER A 27 0.62 -10.48 1.35
C SER A 27 -0.57 -9.90 0.59
N LYS A 28 -1.08 -8.74 1.05
CA LYS A 28 -2.22 -8.10 0.39
C LYS A 28 -1.88 -7.60 -1.02
N ALA A 29 -0.67 -7.08 -1.22
CA ALA A 29 -0.22 -6.68 -2.55
C ALA A 29 -0.21 -7.86 -3.53
N LYS A 30 0.28 -9.02 -3.09
CA LYS A 30 0.28 -10.24 -3.91
C LYS A 30 -1.15 -10.66 -4.29
N GLU A 31 -2.07 -10.70 -3.33
CA GLU A 31 -3.48 -11.06 -3.58
C GLU A 31 -4.14 -10.14 -4.62
N LEU A 32 -4.01 -8.82 -4.44
CA LEU A 32 -4.59 -7.83 -5.36
C LEU A 32 -3.96 -7.89 -6.77
N MET A 33 -2.65 -8.17 -6.86
CA MET A 33 -1.98 -8.39 -8.14
C MET A 33 -2.50 -9.66 -8.84
N GLU A 34 -2.73 -10.75 -8.10
CA GLU A 34 -3.29 -12.00 -8.63
C GLU A 34 -4.75 -11.83 -9.13
N GLU A 35 -5.50 -10.90 -8.54
CA GLU A 35 -6.82 -10.48 -9.02
C GLU A 35 -6.76 -9.67 -10.34
N GLY A 36 -5.59 -9.13 -10.67
CA GLY A 36 -5.31 -8.36 -11.89
C GLY A 36 -5.27 -6.85 -11.68
N HIS A 37 -5.11 -6.37 -10.44
CA HIS A 37 -5.02 -4.95 -10.11
C HIS A 37 -3.55 -4.46 -10.09
N ILE A 38 -3.38 -3.14 -10.23
CA ILE A 38 -2.09 -2.46 -10.04
C ILE A 38 -2.01 -2.02 -8.58
N VAL A 39 -0.96 -2.41 -7.88
CA VAL A 39 -0.85 -2.13 -6.43
C VAL A 39 0.19 -1.06 -6.17
N LEU A 40 -0.21 -0.03 -5.42
CA LEU A 40 0.65 1.02 -4.89
C LEU A 40 0.91 0.70 -3.41
N ASN A 41 2.10 0.18 -3.12
CA ASN A 41 2.45 -0.31 -1.79
C ASN A 41 3.56 0.57 -1.15
N PRO A 42 3.26 1.32 -0.07
CA PRO A 42 4.25 2.14 0.61
C PRO A 42 5.37 1.32 1.28
N ALA A 43 5.17 0.03 1.53
CA ALA A 43 6.20 -0.85 2.10
C ALA A 43 7.36 -1.11 1.13
N LEU A 44 7.24 -0.77 -0.15
CA LEU A 44 8.35 -0.84 -1.12
C LEU A 44 9.35 0.31 -0.98
N LEU A 45 9.00 1.38 -0.26
CA LEU A 45 9.88 2.52 -0.10
C LEU A 45 11.16 2.12 0.66
N PRO A 46 12.33 2.65 0.25
CA PRO A 46 13.59 2.33 0.88
C PRO A 46 13.62 2.86 2.32
N ALA A 47 14.43 2.24 3.18
CA ALA A 47 14.73 2.78 4.50
C ALA A 47 15.59 4.06 4.39
N GLY A 48 15.49 4.93 5.39
CA GLY A 48 16.38 6.09 5.55
C GLY A 48 15.83 7.44 5.07
N LEU A 49 14.61 7.48 4.53
CA LEU A 49 13.92 8.73 4.25
C LEU A 49 13.41 9.36 5.55
N CYS A 50 13.27 10.68 5.59
CA CYS A 50 12.57 11.32 6.69
C CYS A 50 11.04 11.16 6.54
N GLN A 51 10.31 11.40 7.63
CA GLN A 51 8.85 11.21 7.65
C GLN A 51 8.14 12.04 6.58
N SER A 52 8.55 13.30 6.33
CA SER A 52 7.92 14.14 5.31
C SER A 52 8.13 13.60 3.90
N GLU A 53 9.32 13.06 3.58
CA GLU A 53 9.58 12.44 2.27
C GLU A 53 8.73 11.19 2.06
N TYR A 54 8.57 10.34 3.09
CA TYR A 54 7.64 9.22 3.02
C TYR A 54 6.21 9.69 2.77
N MET A 55 5.77 10.75 3.47
CA MET A 55 4.41 11.29 3.29
C MET A 55 4.18 11.88 1.90
N ASP A 56 5.14 12.62 1.34
CA ASP A 56 5.03 13.21 0.01
C ASP A 56 4.86 12.13 -1.07
N ILE A 57 5.64 11.05 -0.97
CA ILE A 57 5.55 9.90 -1.89
C ILE A 57 4.23 9.16 -1.69
N CYS A 58 3.83 8.87 -0.45
CA CYS A 58 2.57 8.19 -0.14
C CYS A 58 1.36 9.01 -0.63
N LEU A 59 1.37 10.34 -0.47
CA LEU A 59 0.32 11.20 -0.98
C LEU A 59 0.26 11.17 -2.51
N ALA A 60 1.40 11.07 -3.20
CA ALA A 60 1.42 10.86 -4.65
C ALA A 60 0.80 9.51 -5.06
N MET A 61 1.08 8.44 -4.31
CA MET A 61 0.45 7.14 -4.52
C MET A 61 -1.07 7.22 -4.32
N VAL A 62 -1.53 7.82 -3.22
CA VAL A 62 -2.96 8.00 -2.92
C VAL A 62 -3.66 8.78 -4.02
N ARG A 63 -3.10 9.92 -4.45
CA ARG A 63 -3.65 10.73 -5.56
C ARG A 63 -3.75 9.95 -6.88
N SER A 64 -2.90 8.95 -7.08
CA SER A 64 -2.87 8.13 -8.29
C SER A 64 -3.78 6.92 -8.21
N ALA A 65 -4.27 6.56 -7.02
CA ALA A 65 -5.08 5.37 -6.78
C ALA A 65 -6.54 5.59 -7.17
N ASP A 66 -7.18 4.56 -7.70
CA ASP A 66 -8.62 4.53 -7.93
C ASP A 66 -9.37 4.05 -6.67
N ALA A 67 -8.68 3.32 -5.78
CA ALA A 67 -9.21 2.85 -4.50
C ALA A 67 -8.12 2.75 -3.43
N ILE A 68 -8.55 2.76 -2.16
CA ILE A 68 -7.69 2.52 -0.99
C ILE A 68 -8.14 1.22 -0.32
N TYR A 69 -7.19 0.33 -0.06
CA TYR A 69 -7.40 -0.85 0.77
C TYR A 69 -6.81 -0.62 2.16
N LEU A 70 -7.65 -0.69 3.19
CA LEU A 70 -7.22 -0.59 4.59
C LEU A 70 -6.87 -2.00 5.11
N LEU A 71 -5.65 -2.19 5.61
CA LEU A 71 -5.28 -3.44 6.28
C LEU A 71 -6.12 -3.64 7.55
N LYS A 72 -6.47 -4.90 7.83
CA LYS A 72 -7.33 -5.29 8.95
C LYS A 72 -6.72 -4.86 10.30
N GLY A 73 -7.55 -4.34 11.21
CA GLY A 73 -7.11 -3.82 12.51
C GLY A 73 -6.73 -2.33 12.50
N TRP A 74 -7.16 -1.62 11.47
CA TRP A 74 -6.99 -0.18 11.31
C TRP A 74 -8.34 0.59 11.35
N ASP A 75 -9.34 -0.03 11.98
CA ASP A 75 -10.65 0.58 12.26
C ASP A 75 -10.75 0.97 13.74
#